data_AF-A0A1B7ME64-F1
#
_entry.id   AF-A0A1B7ME64-F1
#
_cell.length_a   1.000
_cell.length_b   1.000
_cell.length_c   1.000
_cell.angle_alpha   90.00
_cell.angle_beta   90.00
_cell.angle_gamma   90.00
#
_symmetry.space_group_name_H-M   'P 1'
#
loop_
_entity.id
_entity.type
_entity.pdbx_description
1 polymer ?
#
loop_
_entity_poly.entity_id
_entity_poly.type
_entity_poly.pdbx_seq_one_letter_code
_entity_poly.pdbx_strand_id
1 'polypeptide(L)' 'MTKPEVVRFGDGHYRRVVYGVGPYIADYEEQVLLACIVRGWCPRCMSHRSKLDVKSLCRCRDHTEALIEEGTDGVLWDE' A
#
# COMPACT_ATOMS: atom_id res chain seq x y z
N MET A 1 3.05 -12.15 -14.45
CA MET A 1 2.04 -12.98 -15.15
C MET A 1 2.45 -13.07 -16.62
N THR A 2 2.91 -14.23 -17.09
CA THR A 2 3.40 -14.40 -18.48
C THR A 2 2.51 -15.28 -19.34
N LYS A 3 1.60 -16.05 -18.73
CA LYS A 3 0.63 -16.88 -19.45
C LYS A 3 -0.55 -16.01 -19.89
N PRO A 4 -0.88 -15.97 -21.20
CA PRO A 4 -2.01 -15.20 -21.69
C PRO A 4 -3.36 -15.87 -21.38
N GLU A 5 -4.36 -15.04 -21.09
CA GLU A 5 -5.76 -15.43 -20.84
C GLU A 5 -6.67 -14.94 -21.96
N VAL A 6 -7.73 -15.68 -22.27
CA VAL A 6 -8.70 -15.29 -23.30
C VAL A 6 -9.82 -14.47 -22.66
N VAL A 7 -9.96 -13.21 -23.07
CA VAL A 7 -10.92 -12.25 -22.51
C VAL A 7 -11.78 -11.66 -23.61
N ARG A 8 -13.08 -11.46 -23.35
CA ARG A 8 -14.01 -10.76 -24.25
C ARG A 8 -13.94 -9.25 -24.00
N PHE A 9 -13.67 -8.47 -25.04
CA PHE A 9 -13.57 -7.02 -24.95
C PHE A 9 -14.93 -6.35 -25.22
N GLY A 10 -15.02 -5.04 -24.94
CA GLY A 10 -16.25 -4.25 -25.14
C GLY A 10 -16.75 -4.20 -26.59
N ASP A 11 -15.89 -4.52 -27.55
CA ASP A 11 -16.24 -4.65 -28.98
C ASP A 11 -16.74 -6.06 -29.35
N GLY A 12 -16.97 -6.93 -28.37
CA GLY A 12 -17.51 -8.28 -28.54
C GLY A 12 -16.50 -9.35 -28.97
N HIS A 13 -15.23 -8.99 -29.23
CA HIS A 13 -14.21 -9.92 -29.71
C HIS A 13 -13.39 -10.53 -28.56
N TYR A 14 -12.94 -11.77 -28.75
CA TYR A 14 -12.05 -12.46 -27.80
C TYR A 14 -10.59 -12.24 -28.16
N ARG A 15 -9.77 -11.88 -27.16
CA ARG A 15 -8.33 -11.61 -27.31
C ARG A 15 -7.53 -12.32 -26.23
N ARG A 16 -6.27 -12.66 -26.56
CA ARG A 16 -5.28 -13.18 -25.60
C ARG A 16 -4.60 -12.00 -24.90
N VAL A 17 -4.76 -11.89 -23.58
CA VAL A 17 -4.25 -10.80 -22.76
C VAL A 17 -3.17 -11.32 -21.81
N VAL A 18 -2.06 -10.61 -21.71
CA VAL A 18 -1.04 -10.80 -20.66
C VAL A 18 -1.10 -9.59 -19.75
N TYR A 19 -1.42 -9.79 -18.47
CA TYR A 19 -1.48 -8.70 -17.50
C TYR A 19 -0.08 -8.32 -17.01
N GLY A 20 0.23 -7.03 -17.04
CA GLY A 20 1.43 -6.46 -16.43
C GLY A 20 1.11 -5.83 -15.09
N VAL A 21 2.02 -5.95 -14.12
CA VAL A 21 2.01 -5.09 -12.93
C VAL A 21 2.88 -3.89 -13.29
N GLY A 22 2.24 -2.76 -13.56
CA GLY A 22 2.92 -1.50 -13.81
C GLY A 22 3.23 -0.76 -12.51
N PRO A 23 4.26 0.09 -12.47
CA PRO A 23 4.42 1.03 -11.37
C PRO A 23 3.19 1.94 -11.34
N TYR A 24 2.59 2.07 -10.16
CA TYR A 24 1.54 3.04 -9.94
C TYR A 24 2.21 4.38 -9.59
N ILE A 25 2.13 5.33 -10.52
CA ILE A 25 2.67 6.67 -10.33
C ILE A 25 1.53 7.53 -9.79
N ALA A 26 1.64 7.87 -8.52
CA ALA A 26 0.70 8.70 -7.79
C ALA A 26 1.45 9.77 -7.00
N ASP A 27 0.71 10.77 -6.53
CA ASP A 27 1.24 11.63 -5.48
C ASP A 27 1.45 10.85 -4.17
N TYR A 28 2.07 11.49 -3.18
CA TYR A 28 2.42 10.79 -1.95
C TYR A 28 1.18 10.30 -1.18
N GLU A 29 0.10 11.08 -1.15
CA GLU A 29 -1.10 10.73 -0.40
C GLU A 29 -1.83 9.54 -1.03
N GLU A 30 -1.95 9.50 -2.37
CA GLU A 30 -2.49 8.35 -3.10
C GLU A 30 -1.63 7.10 -2.90
N GLN A 31 -0.30 7.22 -2.86
CA GLN A 31 0.58 6.09 -2.54
C GLN A 31 0.35 5.56 -1.13
N VAL A 32 0.22 6.46 -0.14
CA VAL A 32 -0.06 6.12 1.26
C VAL A 32 -1.38 5.36 1.37
N LEU A 33 -2.43 5.88 0.71
CA LEU A 33 -3.75 5.27 0.66
C LEU A 33 -3.71 3.86 0.05
N LEU A 34 -3.06 3.70 -1.11
CA LEU A 34 -3.03 2.41 -1.80
C LEU A 34 -2.14 1.37 -1.13
N ALA A 35 -1.06 1.80 -0.49
CA ALA A 35 -0.21 0.91 0.28
C ALA A 35 -0.82 0.54 1.65
N CYS A 36 -1.95 1.16 2.03
CA CYS A 36 -2.58 1.03 3.35
C CYS A 36 -1.58 1.31 4.49
N ILE A 37 -0.80 2.39 4.34
CA ILE A 37 0.19 2.82 5.33
C ILE A 37 -0.26 4.16 5.94
N VAL A 38 0.36 4.54 7.06
CA VAL A 38 0.13 5.85 7.67
C VAL A 38 1.04 6.88 7.00
N ARG A 39 0.50 8.07 6.72
CA ARG A 39 1.25 9.16 6.12
C ARG A 39 2.44 9.52 6.99
N GLY A 40 3.61 9.74 6.38
CA GLY A 40 4.82 10.10 7.10
C GLY A 40 5.44 8.98 7.93
N TRP A 41 4.88 7.77 7.90
CA TRP A 41 5.38 6.62 8.65
C TRP A 41 6.17 5.68 7.74
N CYS A 42 7.18 5.01 8.31
CA CYS A 42 7.86 3.93 7.59
C CYS A 42 6.89 2.74 7.41
N PRO A 43 6.72 2.20 6.19
CA PRO A 43 5.83 1.06 5.96
C PRO A 43 6.38 -0.25 6.54
N ARG A 44 7.67 -0.29 6.91
CA ARG A 44 8.36 -1.50 7.38
C ARG A 44 8.55 -1.56 8.89
N CYS A 45 8.82 -0.42 9.53
CA CYS A 45 9.17 -0.35 10.94
C CYS A 45 8.42 0.79 11.64
N MET A 46 8.54 0.81 12.96
CA MET A 46 7.94 1.85 13.80
C MET A 46 8.80 3.14 13.86
N SER A 47 9.77 3.32 12.97
CA SER A 47 10.56 4.55 12.90
C SER A 47 9.74 5.69 12.29
N HIS A 48 9.84 6.87 12.90
CA HIS A 48 9.33 8.11 12.32
C HIS A 48 10.14 8.50 11.06
N ARG A 49 9.51 9.12 10.05
CA ARG A 49 10.19 9.53 8.78
C ARG A 49 11.47 10.34 8.96
N SER A 50 11.57 11.13 10.03
CA SER A 50 12.74 11.96 10.29
C SER A 50 13.90 11.21 10.94
N LYS A 51 13.72 9.92 11.31
CA LYS A 51 14.69 9.12 12.08
C LYS A 51 14.71 7.67 11.58
N LEU A 52 14.89 7.46 10.27
CA LEU A 52 14.85 6.11 9.68
C LEU A 52 16.05 5.23 10.06
N ASP A 53 17.19 5.83 10.38
CA ASP A 53 18.43 5.09 10.71
C ASP A 53 18.44 4.51 12.13
N VAL A 54 17.43 4.81 12.95
CA VAL A 54 17.34 4.23 14.29
C VAL A 54 16.88 2.79 14.21
N LYS A 55 17.46 1.94 15.07
CA LYS A 55 16.99 0.57 15.22
C LYS A 55 15.57 0.59 15.77
N SER A 56 14.62 0.17 14.94
CA SER A 56 13.21 0.10 15.28
C SER A 56 12.65 -1.28 14.97
N LEU A 57 11.62 -1.65 15.71
CA LEU A 57 10.91 -2.91 15.50
C LEU A 57 10.14 -2.84 14.17
N CYS A 58 10.04 -3.99 13.51
CA CYS A 58 9.20 -4.13 12.33
C CYS A 58 7.73 -3.98 12.72
N ARG A 59 6.93 -3.43 11.80
CA ARG A 59 5.48 -3.46 11.94
C ARG A 59 5.00 -4.92 11.89
N CYS A 60 4.01 -5.23 12.70
CA CYS A 60 3.30 -6.50 12.66
C CYS A 60 1.79 -6.21 12.66
N ARG A 61 1.00 -7.23 12.31
CA ARG A 61 -0.46 -7.12 12.28
C ARG A 61 -1.00 -6.71 13.66
N ASP A 62 -0.52 -7.34 14.72
CA ASP A 62 -0.96 -7.07 16.10
C ASP A 62 -0.75 -5.59 16.50
N HIS A 63 0.35 -4.97 16.06
CA HIS A 63 0.59 -3.54 16.30
C HIS A 63 -0.42 -2.67 15.53
N THR A 64 -0.71 -3.01 14.27
CA THR A 64 -1.73 -2.29 13.49
C THR A 64 -3.12 -2.45 14.10
N GLU A 65 -3.49 -3.65 14.56
CA GLU A 65 -4.77 -3.91 15.21
C GLU A 65 -4.92 -3.09 16.51
N ALA A 66 -3.88 -3.03 17.34
CA ALA A 66 -3.88 -2.21 18.55
C ALA A 66 -4.11 -0.71 18.25
N LEU A 67 -3.48 -0.17 17.20
CA LEU A 67 -3.67 1.22 16.79
C LEU A 67 -5.12 1.52 16.35
N ILE A 68 -5.73 0.59 15.63
CA ILE A 68 -7.13 0.68 15.19
C ILE A 68 -8.07 0.62 16.41
N GLU A 69 -7.82 -0.30 17.35
CA GLU A 69 -8.62 -0.44 18.58
C GLU A 69 -8.57 0.81 19.46
N GLU A 70 -7.45 1.52 19.50
CA GLU A 70 -7.32 2.80 20.19
C GLU A 70 -8.11 3.94 19.51
N GLY A 71 -8.70 3.71 18.33
CA GLY A 71 -9.53 4.68 17.62
C GLY A 71 -8.74 5.87 17.09
N THR A 72 -7.46 5.65 16.76
CA THR A 72 -6.52 6.73 16.43
C THR A 72 -6.42 7.01 14.94
N ASP A 73 -7.18 6.35 14.06
CA ASP A 73 -7.03 6.42 12.60
C ASP A 73 -6.92 7.85 12.04
N GLY A 74 -7.78 8.78 12.49
CA GLY A 74 -7.73 10.17 12.06
C GLY A 74 -6.57 10.97 12.67
N VAL A 75 -6.12 10.59 13.86
CA VAL A 75 -4.97 11.22 14.56
C VAL A 75 -3.67 10.77 13.91
N LEU A 76 -3.52 9.47 13.66
CA LEU A 76 -2.32 8.88 13.04
C LEU A 76 -2.03 9.46 11.66
N TRP A 77 -3.06 9.84 10.91
CA TRP A 77 -2.89 10.48 9.60
C TRP A 77 -2.16 11.83 9.67
N ASP A 78 -2.32 12.56 10.77
CA ASP A 78 -1.78 13.89 10.98
C ASP A 78 -0.45 13.93 11.76
N GLU A 79 0.07 12.76 12.19
CA GLU A 79 1.39 12.60 12.83
C GLU A 79 2.56 12.51 11.83
#